data_AF-A0A426VH75-F1
#
_entry.id   AF-A0A426VH75-F1
#
_cell.length_a   1.000
_cell.length_b   1.000
_cell.length_c   1.000
_cell.angle_alpha   90.00
_cell.angle_beta   90.00
_cell.angle_gamma   90.00
#
_symmetry.space_group_name_H-M   'P 1'
#
loop_
_entity.id
_entity.type
_entity.pdbx_description
1 polymer ?
#
loop_
_entity_poly.entity_id
_entity_poly.type
_entity_poly.pdbx_seq_one_letter_code
_entity_poly.pdbx_strand_id
1 'polypeptide(L)'
;MREQQWDNLSLSVDANGVALLTIDVKGRSDNAFTPGFLADLGAAIAHVTGHAEICGLVLASGKLTGFCSGAAPEDLLAVHEAGLTPPQILEVLAPAQQLIRALERCGKPVAAAIQGPALGGGFELCLACHHRVLADSSRAVVGLPEVGFGVLPGGGGTQRLPRLIGIPAALPLLLSGRQVAPTEALQIGLVDQVVNARDVIPAARRWVLANAEAVQPWDVKGFKLPGGAGALAPHASASFGLGVARVRRDTQDNEPAPLAILSCVYEGTQLPIDQALALEARHFSLLLAGAVARNRLRTLFVNGPRLTRQWAAATRYPADRCAGRLVRAHADEAQALAADGVSPALMINAARQAGFEPPPALDVLDHAIASTQPALDEVRWRWLSASALEAVRCLEEGVIDDPAQADVVAVRELGYPAWTGGPISFIETQGLPDFVAQCDRLAALPNSQADRFYVPPWLRERAAQAPHRLYPSSLDKRHEDTSD
;
A
#
# COMPACT_ATOMS: atom_id res chain seq x y z
N MET A 1 6.07 16.28 -38.12
CA MET A 1 5.72 15.33 -37.06
C MET A 1 4.22 15.11 -37.14
N ARG A 2 3.76 13.86 -37.12
CA ARG A 2 2.32 13.58 -36.98
C ARG A 2 2.02 13.59 -35.49
N GLU A 3 1.04 14.39 -35.10
CA GLU A 3 0.64 14.57 -33.71
C GLU A 3 -0.76 13.99 -33.52
N GLN A 4 -0.95 13.26 -32.43
CA GLN A 4 -2.23 12.78 -31.96
C GLN A 4 -2.40 13.16 -30.50
N GLN A 5 -3.61 13.58 -30.15
CA GLN A 5 -3.95 14.02 -28.81
C GLN A 5 -5.13 13.20 -28.28
N TRP A 6 -5.00 12.74 -27.05
CA TRP A 6 -6.08 12.23 -26.21
C TRP A 6 -6.23 13.16 -24.99
N ASP A 7 -7.19 12.89 -24.11
CA ASP A 7 -7.41 13.72 -22.94
C ASP A 7 -6.18 13.74 -22.01
N ASN A 8 -5.62 12.56 -21.75
CA ASN A 8 -4.53 12.37 -20.78
C ASN A 8 -3.16 12.09 -21.43
N LEU A 9 -3.10 11.98 -22.75
CA LEU A 9 -1.91 11.59 -23.50
C LEU A 9 -1.70 12.46 -24.75
N SER A 10 -0.44 12.69 -25.11
CA SER A 10 -0.08 13.20 -26.44
C SER A 10 0.95 12.30 -27.09
N LEU A 11 0.86 12.13 -28.40
CA LEU A 11 1.79 11.32 -29.19
C LEU A 11 2.33 12.12 -30.36
N SER A 12 3.65 12.10 -30.53
CA SER A 12 4.34 12.66 -31.69
C SER A 12 5.22 11.60 -32.33
N VAL A 13 5.19 11.50 -33.66
CA VAL A 13 6.06 10.59 -34.42
C VAL A 13 7.11 11.38 -35.17
N ASP A 14 8.38 11.02 -34.94
CA ASP A 14 9.52 11.66 -35.57
C ASP A 14 9.82 11.13 -36.99
N ALA A 15 10.81 11.72 -37.66
CA ALA A 15 11.17 11.35 -39.03
C ALA A 15 11.74 9.93 -39.19
N ASN A 16 12.15 9.27 -38.11
CA ASN A 16 12.66 7.90 -38.10
C ASN A 16 11.61 6.89 -37.63
N GLY A 17 10.37 7.33 -37.43
CA GLY A 17 9.26 6.47 -37.01
C GLY A 17 9.19 6.18 -35.52
N VAL A 18 9.98 6.86 -34.67
CA VAL A 18 9.86 6.69 -33.21
C VAL A 18 8.70 7.54 -32.71
N ALA A 19 7.76 6.91 -32.02
CA ALA A 19 6.69 7.59 -31.32
C ALA A 19 7.13 8.00 -29.91
N LEU A 20 6.92 9.26 -29.54
CA LEU A 20 7.02 9.75 -28.17
C LEU A 20 5.60 9.91 -27.61
N LEU A 21 5.21 9.05 -26.68
CA LEU A 21 3.95 9.15 -25.95
C LEU A 21 4.22 9.82 -24.60
N THR A 22 3.64 11.01 -24.44
CA THR A 22 3.77 11.83 -23.23
C THR A 22 2.51 11.69 -22.38
N ILE A 23 2.69 11.23 -21.15
CA ILE A 23 1.61 11.06 -20.16
C ILE A 23 1.41 12.37 -19.40
N ASP A 24 0.22 12.95 -19.48
CA ASP A 24 -0.17 14.17 -18.76
C ASP A 24 -1.64 14.09 -18.33
N VAL A 25 -1.89 13.35 -17.24
CA VAL A 25 -3.24 13.14 -16.68
C VAL A 25 -3.83 14.48 -16.25
N LYS A 26 -4.99 14.84 -16.81
CA LYS A 26 -5.63 16.14 -16.56
C LYS A 26 -6.28 16.18 -15.19
N GLY A 27 -6.37 17.38 -14.62
CA GLY A 27 -6.98 17.62 -13.30
C GLY A 27 -6.16 17.07 -12.11
N ARG A 28 -4.99 16.48 -12.34
CA ARG A 28 -4.11 15.96 -11.29
C ARG A 28 -2.72 16.61 -11.33
N SER A 29 -2.11 16.75 -10.15
CA SER A 29 -0.74 17.25 -10.00
C SER A 29 0.32 16.19 -10.32
N ASP A 30 -0.07 14.92 -10.31
CA ASP A 30 0.73 13.76 -10.68
C ASP A 30 0.02 12.91 -11.76
N ASN A 31 0.77 12.02 -12.42
CA ASN A 31 0.19 11.03 -13.31
C ASN A 31 -0.20 9.79 -12.50
N ALA A 32 -1.49 9.49 -12.44
CA ALA A 32 -2.05 8.33 -11.73
C ALA A 32 -2.93 7.48 -12.65
N PHE A 33 -3.16 6.23 -12.28
CA PHE A 33 -4.01 5.30 -13.03
C PHE A 33 -5.49 5.62 -12.82
N THR A 34 -6.01 6.51 -13.65
CA THR A 34 -7.45 6.79 -13.74
C THR A 34 -8.08 5.95 -14.86
N PRO A 35 -9.40 5.69 -14.82
CA PRO A 35 -10.09 5.01 -15.92
C PRO A 35 -9.88 5.70 -17.27
N GLY A 36 -9.91 7.04 -17.30
CA GLY A 36 -9.66 7.83 -18.52
C GLY A 36 -8.23 7.64 -19.05
N PHE A 37 -7.22 7.69 -18.18
CA PHE A 37 -5.83 7.43 -18.57
C PHE A 37 -5.65 6.02 -19.13
N LEU A 38 -6.25 5.00 -18.52
CA LEU A 38 -6.15 3.61 -18.99
C LEU A 38 -6.84 3.43 -20.35
N ALA A 39 -7.99 4.08 -20.58
CA ALA A 39 -8.65 4.07 -21.87
C ALA A 39 -7.78 4.73 -22.97
N ASP A 40 -7.23 5.90 -22.67
CA ASP A 40 -6.32 6.62 -23.58
C ASP A 40 -5.06 5.79 -23.88
N LEU A 41 -4.48 5.12 -22.88
CA LEU A 41 -3.31 4.28 -23.05
C LEU A 41 -3.62 3.07 -23.94
N GLY A 42 -4.79 2.45 -23.79
CA GLY A 42 -5.28 1.40 -24.70
C GLY A 42 -5.41 1.88 -26.14
N ALA A 43 -6.01 3.04 -26.36
CA ALA A 43 -6.13 3.64 -27.68
C ALA A 43 -4.77 3.99 -28.29
N ALA A 44 -3.83 4.50 -27.47
CA ALA A 44 -2.48 4.82 -27.91
C ALA A 44 -1.68 3.57 -28.29
N ILE A 45 -1.77 2.48 -27.52
CA ILE A 45 -1.15 1.20 -27.86
C ILE A 45 -1.74 0.64 -29.16
N ALA A 46 -3.07 0.66 -29.31
CA ALA A 46 -3.72 0.23 -30.55
C ALA A 46 -3.27 1.08 -31.76
N HIS A 47 -3.15 2.40 -31.59
CA HIS A 47 -2.62 3.28 -32.62
C HIS A 47 -1.19 2.93 -32.99
N VAL A 48 -0.29 2.82 -32.00
CA VAL A 48 1.13 2.49 -32.21
C VAL A 48 1.28 1.15 -32.92
N THR A 49 0.53 0.13 -32.53
CA THR A 49 0.60 -1.20 -33.15
C THR A 49 0.03 -1.25 -34.57
N GLY A 50 -1.07 -0.53 -34.83
CA GLY A 50 -1.76 -0.53 -36.12
C GLY A 50 -1.06 0.25 -37.25
N HIS A 51 -0.06 1.09 -36.92
CA HIS A 51 0.62 1.97 -37.87
C HIS A 51 2.03 1.45 -38.18
N ALA A 52 2.24 0.92 -39.38
CA ALA A 52 3.50 0.28 -39.79
C ALA A 52 4.70 1.24 -39.83
N GLU A 53 4.45 2.53 -40.03
CA GLU A 53 5.49 3.57 -40.01
C GLU A 53 6.08 3.82 -38.62
N ILE A 54 5.39 3.42 -37.55
CA ILE A 54 5.87 3.59 -36.19
C ILE A 54 6.77 2.39 -35.88
N CYS A 55 8.07 2.61 -35.72
CA CYS A 55 9.04 1.53 -35.48
C CYS A 55 9.20 1.19 -33.98
N GLY A 56 8.75 2.08 -33.09
CA GLY A 56 8.84 1.87 -31.65
C GLY A 56 8.33 3.06 -30.85
N LEU A 57 8.38 2.92 -29.53
CA LEU A 57 7.70 3.82 -28.58
C LEU A 57 8.64 4.25 -27.45
N VAL A 58 8.63 5.54 -27.14
CA VAL A 58 9.19 6.10 -25.90
C VAL A 58 8.05 6.60 -25.04
N LEU A 59 7.93 6.08 -23.83
CA LEU A 59 7.04 6.61 -22.80
C LEU A 59 7.77 7.69 -22.01
N ALA A 60 7.14 8.86 -21.89
CA ALA A 60 7.63 9.95 -21.06
C ALA A 60 6.47 10.56 -20.27
N SER A 61 6.78 11.39 -19.27
CA SER A 61 5.77 12.14 -18.54
C SER A 61 5.86 13.63 -18.87
N GLY A 62 4.71 14.28 -19.02
CA GLY A 62 4.57 15.72 -19.14
C GLY A 62 4.55 16.45 -17.79
N LYS A 63 4.51 15.73 -16.67
CA LYS A 63 4.52 16.32 -15.33
C LYS A 63 5.95 16.60 -14.86
N LEU A 64 6.12 17.74 -14.17
CA LEU A 64 7.39 18.09 -13.50
C LEU A 64 7.56 17.37 -12.16
N THR A 65 6.47 16.88 -11.58
CA THR A 65 6.42 16.24 -10.26
C THR A 65 6.94 14.81 -10.27
N GLY A 66 6.90 14.13 -11.43
CA GLY A 66 7.42 12.77 -11.58
C GLY A 66 6.96 12.09 -12.87
N PHE A 67 7.30 10.81 -13.00
CA PHE A 67 6.87 9.98 -14.12
C PHE A 67 5.42 9.54 -13.96
N CYS A 68 5.14 8.71 -12.95
CA CYS A 68 3.81 8.20 -12.61
C CYS A 68 3.83 7.58 -11.21
N SER A 69 2.76 7.79 -10.44
CA SER A 69 2.56 7.28 -9.07
C SER A 69 1.73 5.99 -8.99
N GLY A 70 1.14 5.55 -10.11
CA GLY A 70 0.28 4.36 -10.17
C GLY A 70 -1.15 4.63 -9.71
N ALA A 71 -1.82 3.60 -9.17
CA ALA A 71 -3.17 3.75 -8.61
C ALA A 71 -3.14 4.64 -7.37
N ALA A 72 -4.03 5.64 -7.30
CA ALA A 72 -4.06 6.54 -6.15
C ALA A 72 -4.65 5.83 -4.92
N PRO A 73 -4.16 6.12 -3.70
CA PRO A 73 -4.70 5.56 -2.47
C PRO A 73 -6.21 5.79 -2.30
N GLU A 74 -6.71 6.95 -2.73
CA GLU A 74 -8.13 7.30 -2.70
C GLU A 74 -8.96 6.39 -3.61
N ASP A 75 -8.45 6.08 -4.80
CA ASP A 75 -9.12 5.23 -5.78
C ASP A 75 -9.19 3.78 -5.27
N LEU A 76 -8.12 3.28 -4.66
CA LEU A 76 -8.09 1.96 -4.03
C LEU A 76 -9.02 1.88 -2.82
N LEU A 77 -9.05 2.92 -1.97
CA LEU A 77 -9.95 2.98 -0.83
C LEU A 77 -11.42 2.99 -1.28
N ALA A 78 -11.75 3.73 -2.34
CA ALA A 78 -13.09 3.77 -2.89
C ALA A 78 -13.57 2.40 -3.40
N VAL A 79 -12.68 1.60 -3.99
CA VAL A 79 -12.99 0.21 -4.40
C VAL A 79 -13.35 -0.66 -3.19
N HIS A 80 -12.62 -0.53 -2.09
CA HIS A 80 -12.94 -1.24 -0.85
C HIS A 80 -14.28 -0.78 -0.26
N GLU A 81 -14.50 0.52 -0.16
CA GLU A 81 -15.71 1.10 0.44
C GLU A 81 -16.99 0.82 -0.37
N ALA A 82 -16.85 0.53 -1.67
CA ALA A 82 -17.95 0.02 -2.50
C ALA A 82 -18.42 -1.39 -2.11
N GLY A 83 -17.73 -2.08 -1.18
CA GLY A 83 -18.14 -3.38 -0.66
C GLY A 83 -18.07 -4.51 -1.68
N LEU A 84 -17.20 -4.37 -2.69
CA LEU A 84 -17.04 -5.36 -3.75
C LEU A 84 -16.39 -6.65 -3.22
N THR A 85 -16.86 -7.78 -3.72
CA THR A 85 -16.23 -9.08 -3.46
C THR A 85 -14.89 -9.19 -4.20
N PRO A 86 -13.94 -10.05 -3.76
CA PRO A 86 -12.66 -10.22 -4.45
C PRO A 86 -12.79 -10.54 -5.96
N PRO A 87 -13.75 -11.36 -6.43
CA PRO A 87 -14.00 -11.53 -7.87
C PRO A 87 -14.44 -10.24 -8.60
N GLN A 88 -15.29 -9.42 -7.98
CA GLN A 88 -15.70 -8.14 -8.57
C GLN A 88 -14.53 -7.13 -8.61
N ILE A 89 -13.68 -7.12 -7.57
CA ILE A 89 -12.46 -6.30 -7.57
C ILE A 89 -11.53 -6.72 -8.72
N LEU A 90 -11.41 -8.02 -9.00
CA LEU A 90 -10.65 -8.52 -10.15
C LEU A 90 -11.20 -7.97 -11.47
N GLU A 91 -12.51 -8.00 -11.67
CA GLU A 91 -13.16 -7.46 -12.87
C GLU A 91 -12.84 -5.98 -13.09
N VAL A 92 -12.76 -5.21 -12.01
CA VAL A 92 -12.44 -3.77 -12.04
C VAL A 92 -10.96 -3.51 -12.34
N LEU A 93 -10.04 -4.28 -11.74
CA LEU A 93 -8.61 -3.94 -11.73
C LEU A 93 -7.75 -4.76 -12.72
N ALA A 94 -8.16 -5.96 -13.09
CA ALA A 94 -7.44 -6.79 -14.05
C ALA A 94 -7.24 -6.10 -15.43
N PRO A 95 -8.18 -5.28 -15.96
CA PRO A 95 -7.97 -4.58 -17.23
C PRO A 95 -6.72 -3.70 -17.23
N ALA A 96 -6.36 -3.05 -16.11
CA ALA A 96 -5.15 -2.25 -16.01
C ALA A 96 -3.89 -3.11 -16.17
N GLN A 97 -3.83 -4.25 -15.47
CA GLN A 97 -2.71 -5.19 -15.56
C GLN A 97 -2.59 -5.82 -16.96
N GLN A 98 -3.73 -6.16 -17.57
CA GLN A 98 -3.79 -6.70 -18.94
C GLN A 98 -3.31 -5.67 -19.97
N LEU A 99 -3.64 -4.40 -19.78
CA LEU A 99 -3.17 -3.30 -20.63
C LEU A 99 -1.65 -3.13 -20.55
N ILE A 100 -1.08 -3.20 -19.34
CA ILE A 100 0.37 -3.18 -19.14
C ILE A 100 1.04 -4.36 -19.86
N ARG A 101 0.42 -5.55 -19.82
CA ARG A 101 0.90 -6.73 -20.56
C ARG A 101 0.73 -6.59 -22.07
N ALA A 102 -0.30 -5.89 -22.55
CA ALA A 102 -0.49 -5.60 -23.97
C ALA A 102 0.58 -4.65 -24.51
N LEU A 103 0.98 -3.63 -23.73
CA LEU A 103 2.12 -2.76 -24.05
C LEU A 103 3.41 -3.58 -24.21
N GLU A 104 3.68 -4.45 -23.26
CA GLU A 104 4.87 -5.32 -23.25
C GLU A 104 4.93 -6.26 -24.46
N ARG A 105 3.77 -6.71 -24.96
CA ARG A 105 3.64 -7.63 -26.10
C ARG A 105 3.25 -6.95 -27.41
N CYS A 106 3.38 -5.62 -27.51
CA CYS A 106 2.90 -4.86 -28.67
C CYS A 106 3.69 -5.13 -29.97
N GLY A 107 4.76 -5.92 -29.92
CA GLY A 107 5.56 -6.30 -31.09
C GLY A 107 6.49 -5.21 -31.59
N LYS A 108 6.69 -4.14 -30.80
CA LYS A 108 7.62 -3.04 -31.10
C LYS A 108 8.46 -2.71 -29.86
N PRO A 109 9.70 -2.22 -30.03
CA PRO A 109 10.50 -1.75 -28.90
C PRO A 109 9.81 -0.61 -28.16
N VAL A 110 9.81 -0.72 -26.83
CA VAL A 110 9.22 0.27 -25.92
C VAL A 110 10.25 0.64 -24.87
N ALA A 111 10.58 1.92 -24.73
CA ALA A 111 11.48 2.43 -23.70
C ALA A 111 10.77 3.42 -22.78
N ALA A 112 11.04 3.38 -21.48
CA ALA A 112 10.62 4.37 -20.50
C ALA A 112 11.71 5.43 -20.31
N ALA A 113 11.38 6.71 -20.51
CA ALA A 113 12.20 7.85 -20.20
C ALA A 113 11.73 8.48 -18.87
N ILE A 114 12.45 8.21 -17.79
CA ILE A 114 12.03 8.43 -16.41
C ILE A 114 12.77 9.64 -15.83
N GLN A 115 12.16 10.82 -15.90
CA GLN A 115 12.77 12.08 -15.46
C GLN A 115 12.67 12.35 -13.95
N GLY A 116 11.79 11.64 -13.24
CA GLY A 116 11.46 11.85 -11.84
C GLY A 116 10.90 10.58 -11.20
N PRO A 117 10.21 10.65 -10.04
CA PRO A 117 9.71 9.47 -9.35
C PRO A 117 8.82 8.60 -10.26
N ALA A 118 9.12 7.30 -10.33
CA ALA A 118 8.21 6.28 -10.86
C ALA A 118 7.94 5.29 -9.74
N LEU A 119 6.74 5.29 -9.18
CA LEU A 119 6.40 4.52 -7.99
C LEU A 119 5.16 3.67 -8.24
N GLY A 120 5.14 2.50 -7.60
CA GLY A 120 4.04 1.54 -7.66
C GLY A 120 3.66 1.20 -9.10
N GLY A 121 2.37 1.30 -9.44
CA GLY A 121 1.86 1.12 -10.80
C GLY A 121 2.61 1.91 -11.89
N GLY A 122 3.11 3.11 -11.56
CA GLY A 122 3.95 3.88 -12.48
C GLY A 122 5.29 3.21 -12.80
N PHE A 123 5.90 2.54 -11.81
CA PHE A 123 7.09 1.73 -12.04
C PHE A 123 6.75 0.37 -12.66
N GLU A 124 5.59 -0.22 -12.36
CA GLU A 124 5.11 -1.44 -13.03
C GLU A 124 4.93 -1.23 -14.54
N LEU A 125 4.47 -0.04 -14.95
CA LEU A 125 4.44 0.38 -16.35
C LEU A 125 5.86 0.45 -16.95
N CYS A 126 6.83 1.02 -16.22
CA CYS A 126 8.23 1.03 -16.63
C CYS A 126 8.87 -0.36 -16.73
N LEU A 127 8.50 -1.29 -15.83
CA LEU A 127 8.97 -2.67 -15.84
C LEU A 127 8.44 -3.44 -17.06
N ALA A 128 7.26 -3.07 -17.57
CA ALA A 128 6.70 -3.64 -18.79
C ALA A 128 7.37 -3.13 -20.07
N CYS A 129 8.04 -1.97 -20.02
CA CYS A 129 8.90 -1.52 -21.11
C CYS A 129 10.12 -2.43 -21.26
N HIS A 130 10.69 -2.47 -22.46
CA HIS A 130 11.87 -3.27 -22.78
C HIS A 130 13.17 -2.60 -22.31
N HIS A 131 13.13 -1.29 -22.07
CA HIS A 131 14.28 -0.50 -21.60
C HIS A 131 13.84 0.65 -20.71
N ARG A 132 14.64 1.00 -19.70
CA ARG A 132 14.37 2.06 -18.72
C ARG A 132 15.59 2.98 -18.61
N VAL A 133 15.38 4.24 -18.92
CA VAL A 133 16.38 5.31 -18.77
C VAL A 133 15.95 6.24 -17.66
N LEU A 134 16.72 6.30 -16.58
CA LEU A 134 16.43 7.10 -15.40
C LEU A 134 17.31 8.36 -15.35
N ALA A 135 16.73 9.46 -14.87
CA ALA A 135 17.50 10.68 -14.65
C ALA A 135 18.48 10.53 -13.47
N ASP A 136 19.69 11.06 -13.62
CA ASP A 136 20.67 11.21 -12.55
C ASP A 136 20.28 12.38 -11.66
N SER A 137 19.34 12.12 -10.75
CA SER A 137 18.79 13.10 -9.83
C SER A 137 18.33 12.39 -8.56
N SER A 138 18.60 12.97 -7.40
CA SER A 138 18.09 12.45 -6.12
C SER A 138 16.56 12.43 -6.05
N ARG A 139 15.87 13.17 -6.92
CA ARG A 139 14.41 13.14 -7.05
C ARG A 139 13.91 12.02 -7.98
N ALA A 140 14.75 11.44 -8.82
CA ALA A 140 14.36 10.41 -9.79
C ALA A 140 14.53 9.01 -9.18
N VAL A 141 13.58 8.64 -8.34
CA VAL A 141 13.59 7.35 -7.62
C VAL A 141 12.60 6.37 -8.24
N VAL A 142 12.89 5.07 -8.11
CA VAL A 142 12.01 3.99 -8.56
C VAL A 142 11.66 3.05 -7.41
N GLY A 143 10.47 2.45 -7.40
CA GLY A 143 10.12 1.49 -6.35
C GLY A 143 8.67 1.03 -6.39
N LEU A 144 8.36 0.03 -5.56
CA LEU A 144 7.05 -0.61 -5.44
C LEU A 144 6.57 -0.54 -3.98
N PRO A 145 6.00 0.60 -3.53
CA PRO A 145 5.67 0.86 -2.13
C PRO A 145 4.37 0.21 -1.64
N GLU A 146 3.69 -0.61 -2.44
CA GLU A 146 2.34 -1.13 -2.23
C GLU A 146 2.16 -1.91 -0.92
N VAL A 147 3.22 -2.59 -0.43
CA VAL A 147 3.19 -3.24 0.89
C VAL A 147 2.86 -2.25 2.01
N GLY A 148 3.27 -0.99 1.85
CA GLY A 148 2.93 0.11 2.74
C GLY A 148 1.43 0.39 2.78
N PHE A 149 0.71 0.17 1.68
CA PHE A 149 -0.75 0.31 1.60
C PHE A 149 -1.50 -0.91 2.16
N GLY A 150 -0.80 -1.99 2.54
CA GLY A 150 -1.41 -3.26 2.92
C GLY A 150 -1.86 -4.11 1.74
N VAL A 151 -1.33 -3.83 0.54
CA VAL A 151 -1.54 -4.65 -0.67
C VAL A 151 -0.18 -5.07 -1.26
N LEU A 152 -0.17 -5.71 -2.42
CA LEU A 152 1.05 -6.03 -3.16
C LEU A 152 1.11 -5.26 -4.48
N PRO A 153 2.25 -5.19 -5.18
CA PRO A 153 2.33 -4.64 -6.54
C PRO A 153 1.53 -5.49 -7.53
N GLY A 154 0.33 -5.03 -7.91
CA GLY A 154 -0.68 -5.81 -8.65
C GLY A 154 -0.73 -5.54 -10.17
N GLY A 155 0.07 -4.61 -10.68
CA GLY A 155 0.21 -4.32 -12.11
C GLY A 155 1.31 -5.14 -12.80
N GLY A 156 1.79 -6.20 -12.15
CA GLY A 156 2.82 -7.13 -12.59
C GLY A 156 4.15 -6.98 -11.86
N GLY A 157 4.25 -6.12 -10.84
CA GLY A 157 5.48 -5.85 -10.12
C GLY A 157 6.04 -7.08 -9.39
N THR A 158 5.18 -7.90 -8.77
CA THR A 158 5.64 -9.15 -8.13
C THR A 158 6.06 -10.22 -9.15
N GLN A 159 5.73 -10.03 -10.44
CA GLN A 159 6.06 -10.98 -11.49
C GLN A 159 7.24 -10.54 -12.36
N ARG A 160 7.32 -9.27 -12.74
CA ARG A 160 8.40 -8.74 -13.58
C ARG A 160 9.68 -8.55 -12.79
N LEU A 161 9.61 -8.03 -11.57
CA LEU A 161 10.79 -7.72 -10.80
C LEU A 161 11.65 -8.96 -10.48
N PRO A 162 11.10 -10.08 -9.97
CA PRO A 162 11.90 -11.30 -9.75
C PRO A 162 12.41 -11.94 -11.03
N ARG A 163 11.72 -11.77 -12.17
CA ARG A 163 12.19 -12.26 -13.48
C ARG A 163 13.34 -11.40 -14.02
N LEU A 164 13.38 -10.11 -13.66
CA LEU A 164 14.42 -9.17 -14.06
C LEU A 164 15.70 -9.34 -13.24
N ILE A 165 15.60 -9.31 -11.91
CA ILE A 165 16.76 -9.23 -11.00
C ILE A 165 16.95 -10.46 -10.10
N GLY A 166 16.10 -11.48 -10.26
CA GLY A 166 16.09 -12.66 -9.41
C GLY A 166 15.32 -12.47 -8.10
N ILE A 167 14.79 -13.56 -7.56
CA ILE A 167 14.00 -13.57 -6.31
C ILE A 167 14.76 -12.98 -5.11
N PRO A 168 16.05 -13.31 -4.86
CA PRO A 168 16.78 -12.80 -3.69
C PRO A 168 16.94 -11.28 -3.67
N ALA A 169 17.08 -10.65 -4.83
CA ALA A 169 17.21 -9.19 -4.93
C ALA A 169 15.83 -8.50 -4.94
N ALA A 170 14.81 -9.15 -5.51
CA ALA A 170 13.45 -8.60 -5.60
C ALA A 170 12.71 -8.60 -4.25
N LEU A 171 12.77 -9.70 -3.48
CA LEU A 171 11.97 -9.82 -2.25
C LEU A 171 12.24 -8.71 -1.20
N PRO A 172 13.49 -8.32 -0.91
CA PRO A 172 13.74 -7.21 0.02
C PRO A 172 13.09 -5.90 -0.44
N LEU A 173 13.04 -5.62 -1.74
CA LEU A 173 12.39 -4.44 -2.30
C LEU A 173 10.88 -4.52 -2.14
N LEU A 174 10.27 -5.65 -2.51
CA LEU A 174 8.82 -5.88 -2.43
C LEU A 174 8.31 -5.86 -0.98
N LEU A 175 9.06 -6.44 -0.03
CA LEU A 175 8.66 -6.55 1.37
C LEU A 175 8.89 -5.26 2.17
N SER A 176 9.87 -4.43 1.78
CA SER A 176 10.09 -3.13 2.43
C SER A 176 9.32 -1.99 1.78
N GLY A 177 8.97 -2.12 0.49
CA GLY A 177 8.37 -1.05 -0.29
C GLY A 177 9.28 0.17 -0.48
N ARG A 178 10.59 0.03 -0.23
CA ARG A 178 11.52 1.16 -0.27
C ARG A 178 11.71 1.71 -1.68
N GLN A 179 12.02 2.99 -1.75
CA GLN A 179 12.41 3.65 -2.99
C GLN A 179 13.92 3.48 -3.22
N VAL A 180 14.32 3.39 -4.49
CA VAL A 180 15.69 3.12 -4.92
C VAL A 180 16.19 4.31 -5.73
N ALA A 181 17.34 4.85 -5.33
CA ALA A 181 17.99 5.99 -5.98
C ALA A 181 18.68 5.57 -7.29
N PRO A 182 18.97 6.50 -8.23
CA PRO A 182 19.46 6.16 -9.57
C PRO A 182 20.69 5.25 -9.60
N THR A 183 21.72 5.57 -8.80
CA THR A 183 22.96 4.79 -8.77
C THR A 183 22.71 3.34 -8.37
N GLU A 184 21.94 3.13 -7.31
CA GLU A 184 21.59 1.79 -6.84
C GLU A 184 20.67 1.08 -7.84
N ALA A 185 19.68 1.79 -8.38
CA ALA A 185 18.73 1.26 -9.35
C ALA A 185 19.44 0.69 -10.60
N LEU A 186 20.49 1.37 -11.08
CA LEU A 186 21.33 0.87 -12.16
C LEU A 186 22.16 -0.34 -11.72
N GLN A 187 22.80 -0.28 -10.55
CA GLN A 187 23.67 -1.35 -10.04
C GLN A 187 22.94 -2.68 -9.86
N ILE A 188 21.70 -2.66 -9.38
CA ILE A 188 20.91 -3.87 -9.13
C ILE A 188 20.01 -4.25 -10.31
N GLY A 189 20.02 -3.49 -11.41
CA GLY A 189 19.30 -3.81 -12.65
C GLY A 189 17.80 -3.44 -12.65
N LEU A 190 17.36 -2.48 -11.83
CA LEU A 190 16.00 -1.92 -11.92
C LEU A 190 15.82 -1.02 -13.15
N VAL A 191 16.89 -0.37 -13.57
CA VAL A 191 16.94 0.48 -14.77
C VAL A 191 18.19 0.14 -15.57
N ASP A 192 18.14 0.40 -16.87
CA ASP A 192 19.17 -0.03 -17.80
C ASP A 192 20.21 1.08 -18.07
N GLN A 193 19.81 2.34 -17.85
CA GLN A 193 20.70 3.49 -18.01
C GLN A 193 20.35 4.61 -17.03
N VAL A 194 21.37 5.32 -16.56
CA VAL A 194 21.24 6.59 -15.83
C VAL A 194 21.95 7.69 -16.63
N VAL A 195 21.24 8.79 -16.89
CA VAL A 195 21.73 9.94 -17.68
C VAL A 195 21.23 11.25 -17.10
N ASN A 196 21.74 12.41 -17.55
CA ASN A 196 21.16 13.69 -17.12
C ASN A 196 19.67 13.77 -17.47
N ALA A 197 18.88 14.48 -16.66
CA ALA A 197 17.43 14.57 -16.87
C ALA A 197 17.02 15.04 -18.28
N ARG A 198 17.78 15.95 -18.90
CA ARG A 198 17.51 16.41 -20.29
C ARG A 198 17.75 15.35 -21.35
N ASP A 199 18.52 14.32 -21.03
CA ASP A 199 19.02 13.31 -21.97
C ASP A 199 18.21 12.01 -21.92
N VAL A 200 17.24 11.87 -21.00
CA VAL A 200 16.45 10.63 -20.83
C VAL A 200 15.64 10.26 -22.08
N ILE A 201 14.94 11.22 -22.70
CA ILE A 201 14.19 10.99 -23.95
C ILE A 201 15.14 10.70 -25.11
N PRO A 202 16.19 11.52 -25.39
CA PRO A 202 17.17 11.21 -26.43
C PRO A 202 17.81 9.82 -26.29
N ALA A 203 18.13 9.41 -25.07
CA ALA A 203 18.71 8.10 -24.77
C ALA A 203 17.74 6.95 -25.03
N ALA A 204 16.52 7.04 -24.49
CA ALA A 204 15.47 6.05 -24.72
C ALA A 204 15.18 5.89 -26.23
N ARG A 205 15.09 7.01 -26.95
CA ARG A 205 14.91 7.04 -28.41
C ARG A 205 16.04 6.33 -29.15
N ARG A 206 17.30 6.58 -28.79
CA ARG A 206 18.45 5.89 -29.40
C ARG A 206 18.37 4.39 -29.19
N TRP A 207 17.97 3.95 -28.00
CA TRP A 207 17.79 2.54 -27.70
C TRP A 207 16.68 1.91 -28.56
N VAL A 208 15.53 2.57 -28.68
CA VAL A 208 14.41 2.10 -29.51
C VAL A 208 14.84 1.88 -30.97
N LEU A 209 15.55 2.83 -31.56
CA LEU A 209 16.06 2.72 -32.95
C LEU A 209 17.06 1.58 -33.14
N ALA A 210 17.84 1.26 -32.10
CA ALA A 210 18.86 0.22 -32.17
C ALA A 210 18.31 -1.20 -31.91
N ASN A 211 17.07 -1.36 -31.43
CA ASN A 211 16.54 -2.62 -30.92
C ASN A 211 15.15 -2.96 -31.50
N ALA A 212 15.02 -2.98 -32.84
CA ALA A 212 13.75 -3.23 -33.53
C ALA A 212 13.04 -4.55 -33.13
N GLU A 213 13.79 -5.57 -32.74
CA GLU A 213 13.29 -6.90 -32.38
C GLU A 213 13.22 -7.11 -30.85
N ALA A 214 13.11 -6.03 -30.07
CA ALA A 214 13.07 -6.14 -28.61
C ALA A 214 11.88 -6.99 -28.13
N VAL A 215 12.20 -7.97 -27.29
CA VAL A 215 11.25 -8.84 -26.60
C VAL A 215 11.75 -9.01 -25.17
N GLN A 216 10.83 -9.08 -24.19
CA GLN A 216 11.24 -9.32 -22.82
C GLN A 216 11.90 -10.70 -22.65
N PRO A 217 12.90 -10.84 -21.77
CA PRO A 217 13.59 -12.12 -21.58
C PRO A 217 12.66 -13.29 -21.25
N TRP A 218 11.62 -13.05 -20.44
CA TRP A 218 10.66 -14.08 -20.04
C TRP A 218 9.65 -14.50 -21.11
N ASP A 219 9.59 -13.77 -22.22
CA ASP A 219 8.77 -14.14 -23.39
C ASP A 219 9.57 -14.94 -24.43
N VAL A 220 10.88 -15.09 -24.22
CA VAL A 220 11.74 -15.92 -25.07
C VAL A 220 11.68 -17.38 -24.60
N LYS A 221 11.48 -18.30 -25.56
CA LYS A 221 11.44 -19.74 -25.29
C LYS A 221 12.74 -20.18 -24.59
N GLY A 222 12.59 -20.90 -23.48
CA GLY A 222 13.72 -21.41 -22.71
C GLY A 222 14.28 -20.43 -21.69
N PHE A 223 13.61 -19.30 -21.44
CA PHE A 223 13.92 -18.41 -20.32
C PHE A 223 14.10 -19.18 -19.01
N LYS A 224 15.11 -18.78 -18.25
CA LYS A 224 15.37 -19.27 -16.90
C LYS A 224 15.46 -18.08 -15.96
N LEU A 225 14.69 -18.12 -14.88
CA LEU A 225 14.71 -17.08 -13.87
C LEU A 225 16.10 -16.98 -13.22
N PRO A 226 16.69 -15.77 -13.09
CA PRO A 226 17.99 -15.60 -12.43
C PRO A 226 17.98 -16.13 -11.00
N GLY A 227 18.85 -17.11 -10.71
CA GLY A 227 18.93 -17.78 -9.41
C GLY A 227 18.00 -19.00 -9.23
N GLY A 228 17.11 -19.27 -10.21
CA GLY A 228 16.15 -20.37 -10.16
C GLY A 228 14.85 -20.02 -9.43
N ALA A 229 13.85 -20.90 -9.53
CA ALA A 229 12.55 -20.76 -8.88
C ALA A 229 12.10 -22.08 -8.24
N GLY A 230 11.12 -22.00 -7.34
CA GLY A 230 10.57 -23.15 -6.63
C GLY A 230 11.49 -23.73 -5.54
N ALA A 231 11.06 -24.84 -4.94
CA ALA A 231 11.69 -25.42 -3.75
C ALA A 231 13.15 -25.87 -3.94
N LEU A 232 13.57 -26.15 -5.18
CA LEU A 232 14.92 -26.63 -5.50
C LEU A 232 15.92 -25.49 -5.79
N ALA A 233 15.46 -24.23 -5.85
CA ALA A 233 16.36 -23.10 -6.04
C ALA A 233 17.30 -22.96 -4.83
N PRO A 234 18.61 -22.68 -5.01
CA PRO A 234 19.56 -22.59 -3.90
C PRO A 234 19.18 -21.59 -2.81
N HIS A 235 18.45 -20.54 -3.17
CA HIS A 235 18.00 -19.50 -2.24
C HIS A 235 16.65 -19.82 -1.58
N ALA A 236 15.93 -20.89 -1.96
CA ALA A 236 14.54 -21.11 -1.55
C ALA A 236 14.35 -21.15 -0.03
N SER A 237 15.26 -21.82 0.69
CA SER A 237 15.22 -21.88 2.16
C SER A 237 15.39 -20.49 2.80
N ALA A 238 16.31 -19.67 2.29
CA ALA A 238 16.53 -18.32 2.80
C ALA A 238 15.40 -17.35 2.42
N SER A 239 14.97 -17.37 1.15
CA SER A 239 13.94 -16.47 0.62
C SER A 239 12.56 -16.74 1.19
N PHE A 240 12.17 -18.01 1.34
CA PHE A 240 10.80 -18.38 1.70
C PHE A 240 10.72 -19.03 3.08
N GLY A 241 11.62 -19.96 3.43
CA GLY A 241 11.62 -20.57 4.76
C GLY A 241 11.91 -19.54 5.87
N LEU A 242 13.10 -18.93 5.83
CA LEU A 242 13.47 -17.86 6.77
C LEU A 242 12.67 -16.58 6.50
N GLY A 243 12.30 -16.31 5.25
CA GLY A 243 11.47 -15.16 4.88
C GLY A 243 10.10 -15.18 5.58
N VAL A 244 9.38 -16.30 5.53
CA VAL A 244 8.09 -16.45 6.23
C VAL A 244 8.29 -16.31 7.74
N ALA A 245 9.29 -16.98 8.32
CA ALA A 245 9.57 -16.88 9.76
C ALA A 245 9.85 -15.43 10.19
N ARG A 246 10.62 -14.69 9.39
CA ARG A 246 10.91 -13.27 9.63
C ARG A 246 9.65 -12.40 9.52
N VAL A 247 8.84 -12.59 8.47
CA VAL A 247 7.58 -11.86 8.32
C VAL A 247 6.67 -12.12 9.51
N ARG A 248 6.47 -13.38 9.91
CA ARG A 248 5.64 -13.70 11.08
C ARG A 248 6.16 -13.08 12.37
N ARG A 249 7.48 -13.08 12.58
CA ARG A 249 8.08 -12.40 13.73
C ARG A 249 7.83 -10.90 13.69
N ASP A 250 8.03 -10.27 12.53
CA ASP A 250 7.98 -8.81 12.39
C ASP A 250 6.54 -8.27 12.39
N THR A 251 5.56 -9.05 11.92
CA THR A 251 4.15 -8.61 11.80
C THR A 251 3.21 -9.27 12.80
N GLN A 252 3.63 -10.36 13.44
CA GLN A 252 2.77 -11.21 14.28
C GLN A 252 1.49 -11.66 13.56
N ASP A 253 1.60 -11.90 12.24
CA ASP A 253 0.50 -12.26 11.35
C ASP A 253 -0.64 -11.21 11.23
N ASN A 254 -0.41 -9.98 11.71
CA ASN A 254 -1.40 -8.89 11.63
C ASN A 254 -1.42 -8.18 10.26
N GLU A 255 -0.34 -8.29 9.50
CA GLU A 255 -0.19 -7.68 8.18
C GLU A 255 -0.18 -8.79 7.11
N PRO A 256 -1.27 -8.99 6.34
CA PRO A 256 -1.36 -10.09 5.39
C PRO A 256 -0.53 -9.86 4.12
N ALA A 257 -0.25 -8.61 3.74
CA ALA A 257 0.41 -8.29 2.48
C ALA A 257 1.83 -8.86 2.34
N PRO A 258 2.74 -8.78 3.33
CA PRO A 258 4.07 -9.38 3.20
C PRO A 258 4.05 -10.91 2.98
N LEU A 259 3.15 -11.63 3.64
CA LEU A 259 2.98 -13.07 3.39
C LEU A 259 2.41 -13.34 2.00
N ALA A 260 1.42 -12.56 1.57
CA ALA A 260 0.86 -12.66 0.23
C ALA A 260 1.90 -12.35 -0.86
N ILE A 261 2.82 -11.41 -0.63
CA ILE A 261 3.96 -11.14 -1.53
C ILE A 261 4.86 -12.37 -1.63
N LEU A 262 5.22 -12.99 -0.50
CA LEU A 262 6.04 -14.21 -0.49
C LEU A 262 5.36 -15.33 -1.27
N SER A 263 4.07 -15.59 -1.04
CA SER A 263 3.30 -16.60 -1.78
C SER A 263 3.20 -16.28 -3.26
N CYS A 264 2.83 -15.05 -3.62
CA CYS A 264 2.66 -14.60 -5.00
C CYS A 264 3.96 -14.72 -5.80
N VAL A 265 5.11 -14.36 -5.21
CA VAL A 265 6.42 -14.53 -5.83
C VAL A 265 6.80 -16.00 -5.90
N TYR A 266 6.62 -16.78 -4.84
CA TYR A 266 6.95 -18.22 -4.83
C TYR A 266 6.20 -18.98 -5.92
N GLU A 267 4.89 -18.84 -5.95
CA GLU A 267 4.01 -19.53 -6.88
C GLU A 267 4.14 -18.96 -8.30
N GLY A 268 4.06 -17.63 -8.45
CA GLY A 268 4.04 -16.97 -9.75
C GLY A 268 5.32 -17.14 -10.56
N THR A 269 6.49 -17.20 -9.92
CA THR A 269 7.77 -17.38 -10.62
C THR A 269 7.97 -18.79 -11.19
N GLN A 270 7.13 -19.75 -10.79
CA GLN A 270 7.12 -21.11 -11.33
C GLN A 270 6.17 -21.26 -12.53
N LEU A 271 5.42 -20.21 -12.88
CA LEU A 271 4.43 -20.20 -13.93
C LEU A 271 4.88 -19.38 -15.16
N PRO A 272 4.33 -19.67 -16.35
CA PRO A 272 4.35 -18.71 -17.46
C PRO A 272 3.79 -17.37 -17.00
N ILE A 273 4.38 -16.27 -17.47
CA ILE A 273 4.09 -14.93 -16.91
C ILE A 273 2.61 -14.56 -16.99
N ASP A 274 1.88 -14.93 -18.03
CA ASP A 274 0.44 -14.61 -18.15
C ASP A 274 -0.38 -15.30 -17.03
N GLN A 275 -0.04 -16.53 -16.66
CA GLN A 275 -0.68 -17.22 -15.53
C GLN A 275 -0.24 -16.62 -14.19
N ALA A 276 1.02 -16.20 -14.11
CA ALA A 276 1.57 -15.56 -12.93
C ALA A 276 0.93 -14.19 -12.65
N LEU A 277 0.65 -13.40 -13.69
CA LEU A 277 -0.07 -12.13 -13.60
C LEU A 277 -1.52 -12.35 -13.11
N ALA A 278 -2.19 -13.36 -13.64
CA ALA A 278 -3.54 -13.73 -13.17
C ALA A 278 -3.55 -14.19 -11.70
N LEU A 279 -2.51 -14.90 -11.24
CA LEU A 279 -2.33 -15.25 -9.84
C LEU A 279 -2.10 -13.99 -8.97
N GLU A 280 -1.22 -13.10 -9.41
CA GLU A 280 -0.95 -11.82 -8.72
C GLU A 280 -2.22 -11.00 -8.53
N ALA A 281 -3.04 -10.86 -9.57
CA ALA A 281 -4.29 -10.14 -9.51
C ALA A 281 -5.22 -10.71 -8.42
N ARG A 282 -5.26 -12.05 -8.25
CA ARG A 282 -6.09 -12.71 -7.22
C ARG A 282 -5.60 -12.40 -5.81
N HIS A 283 -4.29 -12.45 -5.57
CA HIS A 283 -3.74 -12.04 -4.28
C HIS A 283 -4.02 -10.57 -4.00
N PHE A 284 -3.86 -9.71 -5.00
CA PHE A 284 -4.17 -8.29 -4.88
C PHE A 284 -5.63 -8.05 -4.48
N SER A 285 -6.58 -8.70 -5.15
CA SER A 285 -8.01 -8.51 -4.87
C SER A 285 -8.43 -8.98 -3.47
N LEU A 286 -7.84 -10.09 -2.99
CA LEU A 286 -8.05 -10.57 -1.62
C LEU A 286 -7.53 -9.57 -0.58
N LEU A 287 -6.35 -8.99 -0.80
CA LEU A 287 -5.78 -7.99 0.10
C LEU A 287 -6.61 -6.71 0.11
N LEU A 288 -7.00 -6.20 -1.08
CA LEU A 288 -7.76 -4.96 -1.19
C LEU A 288 -9.16 -5.08 -0.57
N ALA A 289 -9.80 -6.25 -0.66
CA ALA A 289 -11.05 -6.52 0.04
C ALA A 289 -10.90 -6.57 1.58
N GLY A 290 -9.67 -6.76 2.09
CA GLY A 290 -9.38 -6.89 3.50
C GLY A 290 -9.38 -5.57 4.27
N ALA A 291 -9.76 -5.63 5.55
CA ALA A 291 -9.82 -4.46 6.42
C ALA A 291 -8.44 -3.80 6.65
N VAL A 292 -7.34 -4.57 6.65
CA VAL A 292 -5.99 -4.02 6.86
C VAL A 292 -5.59 -3.06 5.74
N ALA A 293 -5.88 -3.40 4.47
CA ALA A 293 -5.63 -2.50 3.35
C ALA A 293 -6.45 -1.21 3.49
N ARG A 294 -7.76 -1.32 3.77
CA ARG A 294 -8.63 -0.17 4.06
C ARG A 294 -8.05 0.73 5.15
N ASN A 295 -7.69 0.13 6.28
CA ASN A 295 -7.19 0.82 7.46
C ASN A 295 -5.93 1.63 7.15
N ARG A 296 -4.96 1.00 6.48
CA ARG A 296 -3.69 1.63 6.11
C ARG A 296 -3.89 2.73 5.08
N LEU A 297 -4.64 2.45 4.00
CA LEU A 297 -4.98 3.44 2.97
C LEU A 297 -5.65 4.68 3.57
N ARG A 298 -6.74 4.47 4.31
CA ARG A 298 -7.54 5.53 4.93
C ARG A 298 -6.69 6.41 5.85
N THR A 299 -5.94 5.81 6.77
CA THR A 299 -5.24 6.56 7.81
C THR A 299 -3.91 7.13 7.33
N LEU A 300 -3.04 6.29 6.75
CA LEU A 300 -1.67 6.69 6.47
C LEU A 300 -1.52 7.49 5.17
N PHE A 301 -2.38 7.21 4.16
CA PHE A 301 -2.20 7.73 2.80
C PHE A 301 -3.27 8.71 2.35
N VAL A 302 -4.51 8.58 2.83
CA VAL A 302 -5.58 9.55 2.53
C VAL A 302 -5.66 10.64 3.61
N ASN A 303 -5.98 10.24 4.85
CA ASN A 303 -6.18 11.20 5.93
C ASN A 303 -4.88 11.81 6.46
N GLY A 304 -3.80 11.03 6.53
CA GLY A 304 -2.52 11.49 7.04
C GLY A 304 -1.99 12.72 6.28
N PRO A 305 -1.81 12.69 4.96
CA PRO A 305 -1.37 13.86 4.19
C PRO A 305 -2.36 15.02 4.20
N ARG A 306 -3.67 14.74 4.27
CA ARG A 306 -4.70 15.79 4.45
C ARG A 306 -4.51 16.53 5.77
N LEU A 307 -4.41 15.79 6.87
CA LEU A 307 -4.23 16.35 8.21
C LEU A 307 -2.87 17.03 8.37
N THR A 308 -1.78 16.48 7.82
CA THR A 308 -0.47 17.15 7.84
C THR A 308 -0.53 18.54 7.20
N ARG A 309 -1.25 18.71 6.08
CA ARG A 309 -1.43 20.02 5.44
C ARG A 309 -2.30 20.95 6.29
N GLN A 310 -3.40 20.44 6.84
CA GLN A 310 -4.29 21.20 7.70
C GLN A 310 -3.57 21.68 8.97
N TRP A 311 -2.76 20.81 9.57
CA TRP A 311 -1.98 21.11 10.75
C TRP A 311 -0.84 22.07 10.44
N ALA A 312 -0.07 21.91 9.37
CA ALA A 312 1.01 22.86 9.05
C ALA A 312 0.61 24.36 9.09
N ALA A 313 -0.67 24.69 8.94
CA ALA A 313 -1.23 26.03 9.04
C ALA A 313 -1.65 26.54 10.45
N ALA A 314 -1.66 25.71 11.50
CA ALA A 314 -2.12 26.09 12.85
C ALA A 314 -1.00 26.06 13.92
N THR A 315 -1.21 26.75 15.04
CA THR A 315 -0.22 26.92 16.13
C THR A 315 -0.25 25.81 17.19
N ARG A 316 -1.36 25.07 17.25
CA ARG A 316 -1.64 23.91 18.11
C ARG A 316 -2.79 23.14 17.48
N TYR A 317 -2.75 21.81 17.49
CA TYR A 317 -3.79 21.01 16.85
C TYR A 317 -4.64 20.28 17.90
N PRO A 318 -5.96 20.14 17.68
CA PRO A 318 -6.87 19.46 18.60
C PRO A 318 -6.39 18.05 19.02
N ALA A 319 -5.68 17.38 18.11
CA ALA A 319 -5.11 16.06 18.30
C ALA A 319 -4.14 15.95 19.49
N ASP A 320 -3.43 17.02 19.90
CA ASP A 320 -2.49 16.95 21.04
C ASP A 320 -3.20 16.58 22.35
N ARG A 321 -4.41 17.12 22.55
CA ARG A 321 -5.20 16.83 23.75
C ARG A 321 -5.76 15.41 23.71
N CYS A 322 -6.22 14.96 22.54
CA CYS A 322 -6.63 13.57 22.35
C CYS A 322 -5.46 12.62 22.60
N ALA A 323 -4.30 12.86 21.98
CA ALA A 323 -3.10 12.05 22.11
C ALA A 323 -2.67 11.88 23.57
N GLY A 324 -2.65 12.97 24.35
CA GLY A 324 -2.35 12.90 25.79
C GLY A 324 -3.30 11.98 26.56
N ARG A 325 -4.59 11.98 26.22
CA ARG A 325 -5.58 11.07 26.83
C ARG A 325 -5.38 9.62 26.36
N LEU A 326 -5.10 9.39 25.09
CA LEU A 326 -4.82 8.04 24.56
C LEU A 326 -3.61 7.39 25.24
N VAL A 327 -2.52 8.14 25.42
CA VAL A 327 -1.32 7.70 26.14
C VAL A 327 -1.65 7.35 27.58
N ARG A 328 -2.43 8.20 28.26
CA ARG A 328 -2.86 7.95 29.63
C ARG A 328 -3.73 6.69 29.73
N ALA A 329 -4.71 6.52 28.85
CA ALA A 329 -5.55 5.32 28.83
C ALA A 329 -4.73 4.03 28.62
N HIS A 330 -3.71 4.07 27.74
CA HIS A 330 -2.80 2.95 27.53
C HIS A 330 -1.93 2.65 28.76
N ALA A 331 -1.43 3.69 29.43
CA ALA A 331 -0.64 3.54 30.66
C ALA A 331 -1.48 3.02 31.83
N ASP A 332 -2.69 3.55 32.00
CA ASP A 332 -3.65 3.12 33.02
C ASP A 332 -4.05 1.65 32.81
N GLU A 333 -4.18 1.20 31.55
CA GLU A 333 -4.40 -0.22 31.25
C GLU A 333 -3.23 -1.11 31.68
N ALA A 334 -1.99 -0.68 31.41
CA ALA A 334 -0.80 -1.41 31.82
C ALA A 334 -0.74 -1.57 33.35
N GLN A 335 -1.03 -0.50 34.10
CA GLN A 335 -1.08 -0.52 35.56
C GLN A 335 -2.18 -1.44 36.07
N ALA A 336 -3.34 -1.43 35.42
CA ALA A 336 -4.45 -2.27 35.83
C ALA A 336 -4.24 -3.76 35.54
N LEU A 337 -3.62 -4.10 34.40
CA LEU A 337 -3.17 -5.47 34.15
C LEU A 337 -2.21 -5.96 35.24
N ALA A 338 -1.30 -5.10 35.70
CA ALA A 338 -0.41 -5.42 36.81
C ALA A 338 -1.17 -5.58 38.14
N ALA A 339 -2.13 -4.70 38.42
CA ALA A 339 -2.99 -4.79 39.61
C ALA A 339 -3.86 -6.07 39.61
N ASP A 340 -4.28 -6.54 38.43
CA ASP A 340 -4.98 -7.81 38.24
C ASP A 340 -4.06 -9.03 38.44
N GLY A 341 -2.76 -8.81 38.64
CA GLY A 341 -1.75 -9.86 38.80
C GLY A 341 -1.37 -10.53 37.48
N VAL A 342 -1.58 -9.89 36.33
CA VAL A 342 -1.16 -10.42 35.02
C VAL A 342 0.36 -10.39 34.92
N SER A 343 0.97 -11.51 34.58
CA SER A 343 2.43 -11.63 34.51
C SER A 343 3.03 -10.70 33.44
N PRO A 344 4.22 -10.10 33.68
CA PRO A 344 4.88 -9.25 32.70
C PRO A 344 5.09 -9.94 31.34
N ALA A 345 5.46 -11.23 31.35
CA ALA A 345 5.65 -12.00 30.13
C ALA A 345 4.36 -12.10 29.28
N LEU A 346 3.21 -12.30 29.92
CA LEU A 346 1.93 -12.33 29.22
C LEU A 346 1.57 -10.95 28.65
N MET A 347 1.78 -9.88 29.43
CA MET A 347 1.55 -8.50 28.98
C MET A 347 2.40 -8.15 27.75
N ILE A 348 3.70 -8.48 27.79
CA ILE A 348 4.65 -8.23 26.69
C ILE A 348 4.26 -9.01 25.44
N ASN A 349 3.93 -10.30 25.58
CA ASN A 349 3.55 -11.14 24.45
C ASN A 349 2.22 -10.66 23.83
N ALA A 350 1.25 -10.27 24.65
CA ALA A 350 -0.02 -9.71 24.18
C ALA A 350 0.19 -8.38 23.44
N ALA A 351 1.03 -7.49 23.96
CA ALA A 351 1.38 -6.22 23.31
C ALA A 351 2.04 -6.47 21.93
N ARG A 352 3.04 -7.36 21.86
CA ARG A 352 3.67 -7.74 20.59
C ARG A 352 2.65 -8.31 19.61
N GLN A 353 1.81 -9.25 20.02
CA GLN A 353 0.79 -9.83 19.14
C GLN A 353 -0.30 -8.84 18.73
N ALA A 354 -0.59 -7.82 19.53
CA ALA A 354 -1.42 -6.69 19.11
C ALA A 354 -0.72 -5.80 18.07
N GLY A 355 0.62 -5.86 17.97
CA GLY A 355 1.43 -5.01 17.10
C GLY A 355 1.96 -3.75 17.77
N PHE A 356 1.95 -3.69 19.10
CA PHE A 356 2.61 -2.64 19.87
C PHE A 356 4.07 -3.00 20.16
N GLU A 357 4.93 -1.98 20.26
CA GLU A 357 6.22 -2.14 20.93
C GLU A 357 5.98 -2.21 22.44
N PRO A 358 6.40 -3.29 23.13
CA PRO A 358 6.20 -3.41 24.57
C PRO A 358 6.90 -2.28 25.33
N PRO A 359 6.23 -1.62 26.29
CA PRO A 359 6.89 -0.62 27.12
C PRO A 359 8.08 -1.24 27.88
N PRO A 360 9.29 -0.63 27.83
CA PRO A 360 10.47 -1.16 28.53
C PRO A 360 10.26 -1.34 30.04
N ALA A 361 9.37 -0.55 30.63
CA ALA A 361 9.02 -0.64 32.05
C ALA A 361 8.36 -1.98 32.43
N LEU A 362 7.76 -2.71 31.48
CA LEU A 362 7.16 -4.02 31.76
C LEU A 362 8.21 -5.07 32.12
N ASP A 363 9.42 -5.01 31.55
CA ASP A 363 10.48 -6.00 31.81
C ASP A 363 10.98 -5.98 33.27
N VAL A 364 10.81 -4.84 33.94
CA VAL A 364 11.27 -4.61 35.32
C VAL A 364 10.12 -4.43 36.31
N LEU A 365 8.88 -4.70 35.87
CA LEU A 365 7.70 -4.53 36.68
C LEU A 365 7.63 -5.62 37.75
N ASP A 366 7.68 -5.21 39.02
CA ASP A 366 7.61 -6.10 40.18
C ASP A 366 6.24 -5.96 40.86
N HIS A 367 5.42 -7.00 40.74
CA HIS A 367 4.09 -7.07 41.35
C HIS A 367 3.69 -8.52 41.65
N ALA A 368 2.68 -8.68 42.50
CA ALA A 368 2.15 -10.00 42.84
C ALA A 368 1.45 -10.63 41.63
N ILE A 369 1.95 -11.79 41.17
CA ILE A 369 1.37 -12.51 40.03
C ILE A 369 0.22 -13.40 40.53
N ALA A 370 -0.95 -13.26 39.91
CA ALA A 370 -2.12 -14.09 40.21
C ALA A 370 -1.90 -15.55 39.79
N SER A 371 -2.40 -16.49 40.58
CA SER A 371 -2.29 -17.93 40.30
C SER A 371 -3.03 -18.37 39.03
N THR A 372 -4.08 -17.64 38.66
CA THR A 372 -4.83 -17.82 37.40
C THR A 372 -4.59 -16.61 36.53
N GLN A 373 -4.12 -16.84 35.30
CA GLN A 373 -3.83 -15.80 34.31
C GLN A 373 -4.96 -15.70 33.28
N PRO A 374 -5.28 -14.50 32.75
CA PRO A 374 -6.24 -14.36 31.67
C PRO A 374 -5.71 -14.99 30.36
N ALA A 375 -6.62 -15.20 29.41
CA ALA A 375 -6.23 -15.64 28.08
C ALA A 375 -5.41 -14.55 27.35
N LEU A 376 -4.47 -14.95 26.50
CA LEU A 376 -3.63 -14.03 25.71
C LEU A 376 -4.47 -13.04 24.89
N ASP A 377 -5.50 -13.54 24.22
CA ASP A 377 -6.38 -12.72 23.39
C ASP A 377 -7.17 -11.70 24.22
N GLU A 378 -7.51 -12.01 25.48
CA GLU A 378 -8.17 -11.05 26.36
C GLU A 378 -7.23 -9.86 26.67
N VAL A 379 -5.98 -10.14 27.03
CA VAL A 379 -4.98 -9.10 27.30
C VAL A 379 -4.68 -8.30 26.03
N ARG A 380 -4.61 -8.96 24.87
CA ARG A 380 -4.45 -8.31 23.56
C ARG A 380 -5.59 -7.34 23.28
N TRP A 381 -6.83 -7.76 23.53
CA TRP A 381 -8.02 -6.92 23.39
C TRP A 381 -8.01 -5.73 24.33
N ARG A 382 -7.60 -5.92 25.58
CA ARG A 382 -7.48 -4.84 26.57
C ARG A 382 -6.49 -3.76 26.11
N TRP A 383 -5.33 -4.15 25.58
CA TRP A 383 -4.34 -3.22 25.00
C TRP A 383 -4.90 -2.36 23.88
N LEU A 384 -5.65 -2.96 22.95
CA LEU A 384 -6.22 -2.25 21.80
C LEU A 384 -7.41 -1.37 22.19
N SER A 385 -8.32 -1.89 23.02
CA SER A 385 -9.60 -1.27 23.31
C SER A 385 -9.53 -0.08 24.27
N ALA A 386 -8.59 -0.05 25.21
CA ALA A 386 -8.51 1.02 26.21
C ALA A 386 -8.34 2.40 25.55
N SER A 387 -7.32 2.55 24.69
CA SER A 387 -7.13 3.78 23.91
C SER A 387 -8.22 3.97 22.85
N ALA A 388 -8.82 2.90 22.32
CA ALA A 388 -9.90 3.02 21.34
C ALA A 388 -11.17 3.64 21.94
N LEU A 389 -11.57 3.22 23.13
CA LEU A 389 -12.68 3.85 23.86
C LEU A 389 -12.38 5.30 24.23
N GLU A 390 -11.14 5.60 24.62
CA GLU A 390 -10.76 6.98 24.93
C GLU A 390 -10.79 7.90 23.70
N ALA A 391 -10.44 7.38 22.52
CA ALA A 391 -10.60 8.10 21.25
C ALA A 391 -12.08 8.42 20.97
N VAL A 392 -12.99 7.49 21.27
CA VAL A 392 -14.44 7.70 21.14
C VAL A 392 -14.94 8.78 22.11
N ARG A 393 -14.48 8.77 23.37
CA ARG A 393 -14.82 9.84 24.34
C ARG A 393 -14.34 11.20 23.86
N CYS A 394 -13.15 11.26 23.24
CA CYS A 394 -12.64 12.48 22.65
C CYS A 394 -13.54 13.01 21.51
N LEU A 395 -14.18 12.14 20.73
CA LEU A 395 -15.18 12.53 19.72
C LEU A 395 -16.48 13.00 20.37
N GLU A 396 -17.00 12.26 21.35
CA GLU A 396 -18.25 12.59 22.07
C GLU A 396 -18.15 13.93 22.81
N GLU A 397 -17.03 14.19 23.48
CA GLU A 397 -16.77 15.41 24.24
C GLU A 397 -16.35 16.60 23.36
N GLY A 398 -16.20 16.41 22.05
CA GLY A 398 -15.73 17.45 21.13
C GLY A 398 -14.28 17.89 21.35
N VAL A 399 -13.44 17.02 21.94
CA VAL A 399 -11.98 17.23 22.00
C VAL A 399 -11.39 17.19 20.59
N ILE A 400 -11.93 16.30 19.75
CA ILE A 400 -11.71 16.21 18.31
C ILE A 400 -13.08 16.17 17.61
N ASP A 401 -13.11 16.66 16.38
CA ASP A 401 -14.31 16.75 15.53
C ASP A 401 -14.24 15.86 14.28
N ASP A 402 -13.04 15.39 13.94
CA ASP A 402 -12.78 14.47 12.84
C ASP A 402 -12.16 13.16 13.39
N PRO A 403 -12.80 11.99 13.20
CA PRO A 403 -12.27 10.71 13.67
C PRO A 403 -10.86 10.41 13.14
N ALA A 404 -10.50 10.94 11.98
CA ALA A 404 -9.17 10.79 11.42
C ALA A 404 -8.06 11.40 12.29
N GLN A 405 -8.38 12.41 13.11
CA GLN A 405 -7.41 13.05 13.99
C GLN A 405 -6.86 12.05 15.03
N ALA A 406 -7.73 11.27 15.67
CA ALA A 406 -7.32 10.22 16.61
C ALA A 406 -6.52 9.11 15.94
N ASP A 407 -6.98 8.66 14.76
CA ASP A 407 -6.33 7.56 14.04
C ASP A 407 -4.93 7.92 13.56
N VAL A 408 -4.78 9.09 12.93
CA VAL A 408 -3.50 9.54 12.39
C VAL A 408 -2.49 9.81 13.51
N VAL A 409 -2.89 10.48 14.59
CA VAL A 409 -1.98 10.77 15.70
C VAL A 409 -1.58 9.48 16.43
N ALA A 410 -2.53 8.57 16.66
CA ALA A 410 -2.25 7.31 17.33
C ALA A 410 -1.25 6.46 16.55
N VAL A 411 -1.42 6.31 15.23
CA VAL A 411 -0.53 5.49 14.41
C VAL A 411 0.82 6.14 14.19
N ARG A 412 0.87 7.45 13.89
CA ARG A 412 2.13 8.13 13.51
C ARG A 412 2.99 8.55 14.70
N GLU A 413 2.37 8.88 15.83
CA GLU A 413 3.08 9.51 16.96
C GLU A 413 3.08 8.65 18.23
N LEU A 414 2.05 7.81 18.43
CA LEU A 414 1.90 7.03 19.67
C LEU A 414 2.27 5.55 19.51
N GLY A 415 2.57 5.10 18.29
CA GLY A 415 2.91 3.70 18.02
C GLY A 415 1.71 2.75 18.07
N TYR A 416 0.48 3.25 17.86
CA TYR A 416 -0.69 2.39 17.72
C TYR A 416 -0.56 1.51 16.46
N PRO A 417 -0.97 0.24 16.48
CA PRO A 417 -0.56 -0.72 15.45
C PRO A 417 -1.13 -0.35 14.09
N ALA A 418 -0.26 -0.12 13.10
CA ALA A 418 -0.65 0.44 11.80
C ALA A 418 -1.68 -0.41 11.03
N TRP A 419 -1.68 -1.74 11.21
CA TRP A 419 -2.65 -2.66 10.59
C TRP A 419 -4.11 -2.36 10.99
N THR A 420 -4.31 -1.75 12.16
CA THR A 420 -5.63 -1.34 12.65
C THR A 420 -6.12 -0.04 12.02
N GLY A 421 -5.21 0.77 11.47
CA GLY A 421 -5.51 2.12 10.99
C GLY A 421 -5.76 3.13 12.11
N GLY A 422 -5.52 2.76 13.38
CA GLY A 422 -5.78 3.61 14.54
C GLY A 422 -7.01 3.16 15.34
N PRO A 423 -7.23 3.76 16.53
CA PRO A 423 -8.28 3.38 17.47
C PRO A 423 -9.70 3.39 16.90
N ILE A 424 -10.09 4.40 16.12
CA ILE A 424 -11.43 4.51 15.54
C ILE A 424 -11.59 3.51 14.38
N SER A 425 -10.57 3.40 13.53
CA SER A 425 -10.53 2.40 12.46
C SER A 425 -10.58 0.96 12.98
N PHE A 426 -9.92 0.70 14.11
CA PHE A 426 -9.99 -0.57 14.83
C PHE A 426 -11.42 -0.92 15.20
N ILE A 427 -12.15 0.00 15.86
CA ILE A 427 -13.55 -0.21 16.28
C ILE A 427 -14.43 -0.57 15.07
N GLU A 428 -14.30 0.17 13.97
CA GLU A 428 -15.07 -0.14 12.76
C GLU A 428 -14.68 -1.48 12.11
N THR A 429 -13.41 -1.89 12.22
CA THR A 429 -12.96 -3.20 11.71
C THR A 429 -13.65 -4.34 12.46
N GLN A 430 -13.88 -4.17 13.76
CA GLN A 430 -14.58 -5.15 14.59
C GLN A 430 -16.09 -5.13 14.34
N GLY A 431 -16.63 -3.98 13.91
CA GLY A 431 -18.05 -3.69 13.92
C GLY A 431 -18.47 -3.13 15.28
N LEU A 432 -19.21 -2.01 15.28
CA LEU A 432 -19.58 -1.32 16.53
C LEU A 432 -20.35 -2.22 17.51
N PRO A 433 -21.36 -3.02 17.09
CA PRO A 433 -22.07 -3.91 18.02
C PRO A 433 -21.14 -4.90 18.73
N ASP A 434 -20.23 -5.54 17.97
CA ASP A 434 -19.31 -6.55 18.50
C ASP A 434 -18.25 -5.90 19.39
N PHE A 435 -17.77 -4.71 19.03
CA PHE A 435 -16.86 -3.94 19.87
C PHE A 435 -17.50 -3.54 21.21
N VAL A 436 -18.76 -3.07 21.19
CA VAL A 436 -19.52 -2.73 22.41
C VAL A 436 -19.70 -3.97 23.28
N ALA A 437 -20.14 -5.09 22.71
CA ALA A 437 -20.31 -6.34 23.45
C ALA A 437 -18.99 -6.83 24.07
N GLN A 438 -17.87 -6.66 23.37
CA GLN A 438 -16.54 -6.99 23.90
C GLN A 438 -16.16 -6.09 25.08
N CYS A 439 -16.39 -4.78 24.98
CA CYS A 439 -16.12 -3.85 26.08
C CYS A 439 -17.00 -4.14 27.30
N ASP A 440 -18.27 -4.50 27.10
CA ASP A 440 -19.18 -4.90 28.18
C ASP A 440 -18.68 -6.16 28.91
N ARG A 441 -18.14 -7.14 28.17
CA ARG A 441 -17.49 -8.32 28.77
C ARG A 441 -16.27 -7.93 29.61
N LEU A 442 -15.43 -7.03 29.11
CA LEU A 442 -14.24 -6.56 29.83
C LEU A 442 -14.59 -5.73 31.08
N ALA A 443 -15.65 -4.92 31.01
CA ALA A 443 -16.14 -4.11 32.12
C ALA A 443 -16.81 -4.93 33.25
N ALA A 444 -17.22 -6.17 32.95
CA ALA A 444 -17.81 -7.08 33.92
C ALA A 444 -16.76 -7.92 34.70
N LEU A 445 -15.46 -7.72 34.44
CA LEU A 445 -14.41 -8.49 35.10
C LEU A 445 -14.28 -8.10 36.60
N PRO A 446 -14.00 -9.05 37.52
CA PRO A 446 -14.04 -8.81 38.96
C PRO A 446 -13.12 -7.69 39.48
N ASN A 447 -12.08 -7.35 38.72
CA ASN A 447 -11.08 -6.33 39.04
C ASN A 447 -11.00 -5.21 37.99
N SER A 448 -11.88 -5.21 36.98
CA SER A 448 -11.93 -4.06 36.08
C SER A 448 -12.44 -2.87 36.88
N GLN A 449 -11.60 -1.85 37.09
CA GLN A 449 -12.10 -0.52 37.41
C GLN A 449 -13.15 -0.18 36.34
N ALA A 450 -14.42 -0.19 36.74
CA ALA A 450 -15.58 -0.28 35.83
C ALA A 450 -15.59 0.82 34.76
N ASP A 451 -14.90 1.94 35.03
CA ASP A 451 -14.87 3.10 34.16
C ASP A 451 -13.96 2.93 32.92
N ARG A 452 -12.96 2.03 32.92
CA ARG A 452 -11.99 1.93 31.81
C ARG A 452 -12.62 1.40 30.52
N PHE A 453 -13.41 0.35 30.63
CA PHE A 453 -14.13 -0.26 29.50
C PHE A 453 -15.59 0.20 29.41
N TYR A 454 -15.97 1.21 30.18
CA TYR A 454 -17.30 1.81 30.08
C TYR A 454 -17.53 2.36 28.68
N VAL A 455 -18.52 1.78 28.00
CA VAL A 455 -18.97 2.20 26.68
C VAL A 455 -19.92 3.39 26.83
N PRO A 456 -19.59 4.56 26.27
CA PRO A 456 -20.45 5.74 26.38
C PRO A 456 -21.79 5.54 25.65
N PRO A 457 -22.88 6.16 26.14
CA PRO A 457 -24.19 6.10 25.49
C PRO A 457 -24.13 6.48 23.99
N TRP A 458 -23.33 7.50 23.65
CA TRP A 458 -23.13 7.95 22.27
C TRP A 458 -22.64 6.84 21.33
N LEU A 459 -21.76 5.95 21.80
CA LEU A 459 -21.28 4.81 21.01
C LEU A 459 -22.34 3.71 20.92
N ARG A 460 -23.08 3.46 22.01
CA ARG A 460 -24.18 2.48 22.02
C ARG A 460 -25.30 2.86 21.05
N GLU A 461 -25.66 4.13 21.01
CA GLU A 461 -26.67 4.65 20.08
C GLU A 461 -26.25 4.42 18.62
N ARG A 462 -24.98 4.70 18.27
CA ARG A 462 -24.44 4.43 16.93
C ARG A 462 -24.34 2.95 16.62
N ALA A 463 -23.97 2.14 17.61
CA ALA A 463 -23.98 0.68 17.48
C ALA A 463 -25.40 0.12 17.23
N ALA A 464 -26.46 0.84 17.61
CA ALA A 464 -27.84 0.46 17.32
C ALA A 464 -28.34 0.95 15.94
N GLN A 465 -27.67 1.91 15.31
CA GLN A 465 -28.09 2.55 14.05
C GLN A 465 -27.36 1.99 12.82
N ALA A 466 -28.07 1.74 11.72
CA ALA A 466 -27.45 1.38 10.44
C ALA A 466 -27.24 2.63 9.55
N PRO A 467 -26.06 2.80 8.90
CA PRO A 467 -24.87 1.96 8.98
C PRO A 467 -24.06 2.23 10.27
N HIS A 468 -23.55 1.16 10.90
CA HIS A 468 -22.70 1.21 12.09
C HIS A 468 -21.31 1.76 11.77
N ARG A 469 -21.16 3.09 11.62
CA ARG A 469 -19.89 3.75 11.27
C ARG A 469 -19.61 4.92 12.20
N LEU A 470 -18.32 5.18 12.41
CA LEU A 470 -17.79 6.35 13.12
C LEU A 470 -17.18 7.36 12.13
N TYR A 471 -16.62 6.87 11.02
CA TYR A 471 -16.22 7.70 9.90
C TYR A 471 -17.43 8.16 9.09
N PRO A 472 -17.49 9.43 8.65
CA PRO A 472 -18.44 9.86 7.64
C PRO A 472 -18.18 9.10 6.32
N SER A 473 -19.24 8.80 5.56
CA SER A 473 -19.07 8.10 4.29
C SER A 473 -18.31 9.00 3.31
N SER A 474 -17.39 8.43 2.53
CA SER A 474 -16.79 9.12 1.38
C SER A 474 -17.85 9.50 0.32
N LEU A 475 -18.99 8.80 0.32
CA LEU A 475 -20.16 9.10 -0.52
C LEU A 475 -20.92 10.36 -0.05
N ASP A 476 -20.89 10.67 1.25
CA ASP A 476 -21.62 11.82 1.79
C ASP A 476 -20.96 13.14 1.34
N LYS A 477 -19.62 13.15 1.20
CA LYS A 477 -18.85 14.32 0.75
C LYS A 477 -19.04 14.66 -0.74
N ARG A 478 -19.42 13.70 -1.57
CA ARG A 478 -19.67 13.95 -3.02
C ARG A 478 -20.95 14.75 -3.27
N HIS A 479 -21.86 14.82 -2.30
CA HIS A 479 -23.06 15.66 -2.40
C HIS A 479 -22.80 17.12 -2.01
N GLU A 480 -21.81 17.40 -1.16
CA GLU A 480 -21.46 18.77 -0.75
C GLU A 480 -20.69 19.52 -1.85
N ASP A 481 -19.79 18.86 -2.59
CA ASP A 481 -19.00 19.47 -3.68
C ASP A 481 -19.80 19.71 -4.98
N THR A 482 -21.08 19.30 -5.04
CA THR A 482 -22.00 19.59 -6.18
C THR A 482 -22.96 20.73 -5.89
N SER A 483 -22.84 21.35 -4.72
CA SER A 483 -23.63 22.49 -4.29
C SER A 483 -22.74 23.71 -4.08
N ASP A 484 -22.15 24.20 -5.17
CA ASP A 484 -21.68 25.58 -5.34
C ASP A 484 -21.81 26.02 -6.80
#